data_AF-A0A2T0W2Z9-F1
#
_entry.id   AF-A0A2T0W2Z9-F1
#
_cell.length_a   1.000
_cell.length_b   1.000
_cell.length_c   1.000
_cell.angle_alpha   90.00
_cell.angle_beta   90.00
_cell.angle_gamma   90.00
#
_symmetry.space_group_name_H-M   'P 1'
#
loop_
_entity.id
_entity.type
_entity.pdbx_description
1 polymer ?
#
loop_
_entity_poly.entity_id
_entity_poly.type
_entity_poly.pdbx_seq_one_letter_code
_entity_poly.pdbx_strand_id
1 'polypeptide(L)'
;MANERVYQVARLTDKQIAKLYEEILSVFPDATVDYRMSSNVKLDHALYSEAGFPRTSYFLTNAHISIRSVSISIHFARGTSISVDRFTERTSSSVADEIKLAANSVQHQNTTVQNIIAVSKIIEKNTSFLDVMQEEPSLSSTAVLDAKLGSLSDLAADLIAGADEKRRELDSLKDSLEKEYEQKRIALDDAHAAELLEVVEGRKQLEALQKSLDDREHKHVRRELRETITTQIKDSLSDATGSKRSRNYAILVTSLSLLGAVIFAFLTAAAQLSISSMAEGFVQYAQYVKLFLSSAVTVGFVAYAISWMRRLAIEEATHHRNLEQYGFDMNRASWVIETILELTDAELEEVPSAWLESVCKNLFERQDQGQDETTSLHALAALLNVTTEAEIGPDGPTFKLNRRAAKKAAASGE
;
A
#
# COMPACT_ATOMS: atom_id res chain seq x y z
N MET A 1 -44.66 56.85 58.89
CA MET A 1 -44.29 57.01 57.47
C MET A 1 -43.22 55.98 57.19
N ALA A 2 -43.52 55.01 56.33
CA ALA A 2 -42.66 53.86 56.12
C ALA A 2 -41.38 54.28 55.38
N ASN A 3 -40.22 53.87 55.88
CA ASN A 3 -38.92 54.12 55.25
C ASN A 3 -38.77 53.18 54.04
N GLU A 4 -39.43 53.53 52.95
CA GLU A 4 -39.31 52.85 51.66
C GLU A 4 -38.36 53.63 50.76
N ARG A 5 -37.40 52.94 50.14
CA ARG A 5 -36.52 53.51 49.12
C ARG A 5 -36.65 52.68 47.85
N VAL A 6 -36.84 53.36 46.71
CA VAL A 6 -36.92 52.72 45.39
C VAL A 6 -35.69 53.14 44.60
N TYR A 7 -34.95 52.15 44.10
CA TYR A 7 -33.78 52.34 43.26
C TYR A 7 -34.13 51.94 41.82
N GLN A 8 -33.89 52.85 40.87
CA GLN A 8 -33.94 52.55 39.45
C GLN A 8 -32.55 52.17 38.97
N VAL A 9 -32.41 50.93 38.51
CA VAL A 9 -31.14 50.35 38.09
C VAL A 9 -31.20 49.97 36.62
N ALA A 10 -30.05 50.00 35.95
CA ALA A 10 -29.96 49.45 34.61
C ALA A 10 -30.40 47.97 34.62
N ARG A 11 -31.01 47.52 33.52
CA ARG A 11 -31.57 46.17 33.40
C ARG A 11 -30.56 45.11 33.84
N LEU A 12 -30.95 44.31 34.83
CA LEU A 12 -30.08 43.30 35.43
C LEU A 12 -30.29 41.94 34.77
N THR A 13 -29.19 41.25 34.52
CA THR A 13 -29.24 39.82 34.15
C THR A 13 -29.62 38.97 35.35
N ASP A 14 -30.28 37.84 35.11
CA ASP A 14 -30.69 36.94 36.19
C ASP A 14 -29.49 36.49 37.05
N LYS A 15 -28.31 36.32 36.43
CA LYS A 15 -27.05 36.01 37.12
C LYS A 15 -26.59 37.12 38.07
N GLN A 16 -26.76 38.38 37.69
CA GLN A 16 -26.43 39.51 38.57
C GLN A 16 -27.38 39.60 39.75
N ILE A 17 -28.68 39.32 39.54
CA ILE A 17 -29.69 39.28 40.60
C ILE A 17 -29.38 38.13 41.58
N ALA A 18 -29.04 36.95 41.06
CA ALA A 18 -28.61 35.80 41.87
C ALA A 18 -27.42 36.16 42.76
N LYS A 19 -26.35 36.72 42.15
CA LYS A 19 -25.15 37.13 42.87
C LYS A 19 -25.43 38.19 43.93
N LEU A 20 -26.29 39.17 43.63
CA LEU A 20 -26.68 40.20 44.58
C LEU A 20 -27.37 39.58 45.80
N TYR A 21 -28.27 38.61 45.61
CA TYR A 21 -28.93 37.93 46.71
C TYR A 21 -28.03 36.94 47.47
N GLU A 22 -27.09 36.28 46.80
CA GLU A 22 -26.05 35.48 47.46
C GLU A 22 -25.16 36.35 48.36
N GLU A 23 -24.75 37.53 47.89
CA GLU A 23 -23.97 38.48 48.71
C GLU A 23 -24.79 38.96 49.92
N ILE A 24 -26.10 39.18 49.77
CA ILE A 24 -26.96 39.55 50.90
C ILE A 24 -27.14 38.38 51.88
N LEU A 25 -27.30 37.15 51.39
CA LEU A 25 -27.39 35.94 52.21
C LEU A 25 -26.08 35.67 52.98
N SER A 26 -24.92 35.99 52.40
CA SER A 26 -23.63 35.86 53.08
C SER A 26 -23.50 36.78 54.29
N VAL A 27 -24.18 37.93 54.27
CA VAL A 27 -24.20 38.91 55.36
C VAL A 27 -25.33 38.59 56.35
N PHE A 28 -26.47 38.08 55.85
CA PHE A 28 -27.65 37.75 56.62
C PHE A 28 -28.11 36.31 56.34
N PRO A 29 -27.57 35.30 57.06
CA PRO A 29 -27.90 33.90 56.82
C PRO A 29 -29.35 33.53 57.15
N ASP A 30 -30.05 34.35 57.93
CA ASP A 30 -31.48 34.16 58.29
C ASP A 30 -32.46 34.69 57.22
N ALA A 31 -31.97 35.07 56.04
CA ALA A 31 -32.81 35.61 54.97
C ALA A 31 -33.47 34.50 54.16
N THR A 32 -34.75 34.68 53.85
CA THR A 32 -35.50 33.78 52.95
C THR A 32 -35.71 34.46 51.61
N VAL A 33 -35.32 33.78 50.52
CA VAL A 33 -35.40 34.30 49.15
C VAL A 33 -36.44 33.53 48.35
N ASP A 34 -37.37 34.26 47.76
CA ASP A 34 -38.39 33.76 46.84
C ASP A 34 -38.13 34.30 45.42
N TYR A 35 -37.83 33.42 44.47
CA TYR A 35 -37.76 33.77 43.05
C TYR A 35 -39.08 33.47 42.35
N ARG A 36 -39.56 34.39 41.51
CA ARG A 36 -40.72 34.16 40.64
C ARG A 36 -40.33 34.32 39.17
N MET A 37 -40.60 33.27 38.41
CA MET A 37 -40.56 33.28 36.94
C MET A 37 -42.00 33.24 36.43
N SER A 38 -42.25 33.92 35.30
CA SER A 38 -43.52 33.94 34.52
C SER A 38 -44.80 33.55 35.30
N SER A 39 -45.53 34.59 35.69
CA SER A 39 -46.84 34.67 36.36
C SER A 39 -47.23 33.73 37.50
N ASN A 40 -46.63 32.56 37.76
CA ASN A 40 -47.00 31.71 38.92
C ASN A 40 -45.98 30.65 39.36
N VAL A 41 -44.79 30.55 38.75
CA VAL A 41 -43.79 29.54 39.18
C VAL A 41 -42.92 30.12 40.29
N LYS A 42 -43.10 29.62 41.52
CA LYS A 42 -42.18 29.88 42.64
C LYS A 42 -41.01 28.92 42.55
N LEU A 43 -39.80 29.45 42.53
CA LEU A 43 -38.58 28.66 42.65
C LEU A 43 -37.95 28.91 44.01
N ASP A 44 -37.62 27.81 44.68
CA ASP A 44 -36.83 27.84 45.90
C ASP A 44 -35.38 28.22 45.57
N HIS A 45 -34.70 28.89 46.49
CA HIS A 45 -33.34 29.40 46.29
C HIS A 45 -32.35 28.27 45.95
N ALA A 46 -32.51 27.09 46.56
CA ALA A 46 -31.67 25.93 46.28
C ALA A 46 -31.76 25.48 44.81
N LEU A 47 -32.99 25.35 44.29
CA LEU A 47 -33.26 25.01 42.89
C LEU A 47 -32.78 26.09 41.92
N TYR A 48 -32.80 27.35 42.36
CA TYR A 48 -32.35 28.48 41.56
C TYR A 48 -30.82 28.53 41.39
N SER A 49 -30.07 28.16 42.44
CA SER A 49 -28.60 28.11 42.42
C SER A 49 -28.04 26.95 41.58
N GLU A 50 -28.73 25.81 41.54
CA GLU A 50 -28.32 24.64 40.75
C GLU A 50 -28.60 24.77 39.25
N ALA A 51 -29.61 25.57 38.86
CA ALA A 51 -30.09 25.66 37.48
C ALA A 51 -29.09 26.29 36.48
N GLY A 52 -28.01 26.92 36.95
CA GLY A 52 -26.88 27.33 36.11
C GLY A 52 -27.27 28.20 34.90
N PHE A 53 -27.91 29.35 35.13
CA PHE A 53 -28.41 30.19 34.04
C PHE A 53 -27.29 30.72 33.11
N PRO A 54 -27.53 30.75 31.78
CA PRO A 54 -26.59 31.34 30.83
C PRO A 54 -26.38 32.83 31.10
N ARG A 55 -25.21 33.38 30.72
CA ARG A 55 -24.76 34.74 31.08
C ARG A 55 -25.72 35.87 30.69
N THR A 56 -26.70 35.63 29.83
CA THR A 56 -27.63 36.64 29.28
C THR A 56 -29.10 36.23 29.42
N SER A 57 -29.48 35.58 30.52
CA SER A 57 -30.89 35.25 30.75
C SER A 57 -31.64 36.39 31.47
N TYR A 58 -32.91 36.52 31.11
CA TYR A 58 -33.85 37.50 31.64
C TYR A 58 -35.21 36.83 31.90
N PHE A 59 -35.25 35.76 32.66
CA PHE A 59 -36.49 35.02 32.93
C PHE A 59 -37.16 35.42 34.25
N LEU A 60 -36.41 36.02 35.18
CA LEU A 60 -36.98 36.51 36.43
C LEU A 60 -37.90 37.70 36.17
N THR A 61 -39.13 37.61 36.67
CA THR A 61 -40.07 38.72 36.65
C THR A 61 -40.00 39.50 37.95
N ASN A 62 -40.08 38.80 39.09
CA ASN A 62 -40.00 39.38 40.43
C ASN A 62 -39.15 38.47 41.33
N ALA A 63 -38.44 39.06 42.28
CA ALA A 63 -37.76 38.34 43.33
C ALA A 63 -37.91 39.07 44.66
N HIS A 64 -38.06 38.34 45.75
CA HIS A 64 -38.33 38.90 47.06
C HIS A 64 -37.44 38.23 48.10
N ILE A 65 -36.70 39.03 48.87
CA ILE A 65 -35.92 38.56 50.00
C ILE A 65 -36.46 39.22 51.26
N SER A 66 -36.76 38.39 52.26
CA SER A 66 -37.20 38.84 53.58
C SER A 66 -36.18 38.42 54.63
N ILE A 67 -35.66 39.41 55.36
CA ILE A 67 -34.67 39.22 56.42
C ILE A 67 -35.39 39.33 57.76
N ARG A 68 -35.63 38.19 58.41
CA ARG A 68 -36.41 38.16 59.68
C ARG A 68 -35.70 38.89 60.82
N SER A 69 -34.38 38.79 60.89
CA SER A 69 -33.56 39.36 61.97
C SER A 69 -33.56 40.90 62.01
N VAL A 70 -33.84 41.57 60.88
CA VAL A 70 -33.79 43.03 60.76
C VAL A 70 -35.11 43.63 60.28
N SER A 71 -36.12 42.81 60.02
CA SER A 71 -37.42 43.27 59.48
C SER A 71 -37.29 44.10 58.19
N ILE A 72 -36.31 43.77 57.35
CA ILE A 72 -36.10 44.38 56.03
C ILE A 72 -36.62 43.42 54.96
N SER A 73 -37.39 43.94 54.01
CA SER A 73 -37.73 43.25 52.78
C SER A 73 -37.17 44.00 51.57
N ILE A 74 -36.61 43.24 50.63
CA ILE A 74 -36.12 43.78 49.36
C ILE A 74 -36.94 43.11 48.26
N HIS A 75 -37.54 43.93 47.43
CA HIS A 75 -38.36 43.52 46.30
C HIS A 75 -37.64 43.94 45.02
N PHE A 76 -37.10 42.96 44.29
CA PHE A 76 -36.68 43.16 42.91
C PHE A 76 -37.86 42.89 41.99
N ALA A 77 -38.03 43.74 41.00
CA ALA A 77 -39.12 43.56 40.08
C ALA A 77 -38.76 44.19 38.73
N ARG A 78 -38.92 43.43 37.63
CA ARG A 78 -38.58 43.91 36.29
C ARG A 78 -39.57 44.94 35.77
N GLY A 79 -39.08 46.00 35.14
CA GLY A 79 -39.89 47.13 34.70
C GLY A 79 -39.93 48.28 35.72
N THR A 80 -40.51 49.41 35.33
CA THR A 80 -40.70 50.56 36.21
C THR A 80 -42.14 50.66 36.73
N SER A 81 -42.30 51.18 37.94
CA SER A 81 -43.60 51.53 38.50
C SER A 81 -43.91 52.99 38.18
N ILE A 82 -45.17 53.28 37.89
CA ILE A 82 -45.61 54.65 37.54
C ILE A 82 -45.62 55.57 38.78
N SER A 83 -45.64 55.00 40.00
CA SER A 83 -45.63 55.76 41.25
C SER A 83 -44.97 54.99 42.39
N VAL A 84 -44.28 55.72 43.28
CA VAL A 84 -43.56 55.18 44.46
C VAL A 84 -44.48 54.36 45.39
N ASP A 85 -45.76 54.73 45.47
CA ASP A 85 -46.75 54.13 46.38
C ASP A 85 -47.50 52.92 45.79
N ARG A 86 -47.56 52.75 44.45
CA ARG A 86 -48.31 51.67 43.80
C ARG A 86 -47.42 50.76 42.98
N PHE A 87 -46.79 49.79 43.67
CA PHE A 87 -45.94 48.77 43.06
C PHE A 87 -46.70 47.74 42.18
N THR A 88 -48.02 47.88 42.05
CA THR A 88 -48.91 46.94 41.35
C THR A 88 -49.15 47.29 39.89
N GLU A 89 -49.06 48.57 39.50
CA GLU A 89 -49.22 49.02 38.11
C GLU A 89 -47.83 49.23 37.50
N ARG A 90 -47.43 48.31 36.61
CA ARG A 90 -46.05 48.22 36.11
C ARG A 90 -46.02 48.42 34.60
N THR A 91 -45.12 49.28 34.14
CA THR A 91 -44.83 49.43 32.71
C THR A 91 -43.57 48.64 32.37
N SER A 92 -43.65 47.79 31.36
CA SER A 92 -42.51 47.02 30.88
C SER A 92 -41.47 47.96 30.26
N SER A 93 -40.35 48.18 30.92
CA SER A 93 -39.19 48.90 30.39
C SER A 93 -38.15 47.91 29.86
N SER A 94 -37.57 48.21 28.70
CA SER A 94 -36.47 47.42 28.13
C SER A 94 -35.10 47.78 28.73
N VAL A 95 -35.01 48.91 29.43
CA VAL A 95 -33.75 49.57 29.85
C VAL A 95 -33.53 49.54 31.36
N ALA A 96 -34.59 49.58 32.16
CA ALA A 96 -34.51 49.75 33.61
C ALA A 96 -35.30 48.69 34.37
N ASP A 97 -34.81 48.35 35.56
CA ASP A 97 -35.46 47.52 36.57
C ASP A 97 -35.54 48.29 37.90
N GLU A 98 -36.43 47.88 38.80
CA GLU A 98 -36.61 48.51 40.10
C GLU A 98 -36.31 47.58 41.27
N ILE A 99 -35.58 48.11 42.24
CA ILE A 99 -35.31 47.48 43.53
C ILE A 99 -35.95 48.35 44.62
N LYS A 100 -36.95 47.81 45.30
CA LYS A 100 -37.60 48.46 46.44
C LYS A 100 -37.07 47.86 47.74
N LEU A 101 -36.57 48.73 48.61
CA LEU A 101 -36.16 48.41 49.97
C LEU A 101 -37.24 48.92 50.92
N ALA A 102 -37.89 48.03 51.67
CA ALA A 102 -38.88 48.38 52.67
C ALA A 102 -38.43 47.88 54.05
N ALA A 103 -38.44 48.76 55.04
CA ALA A 103 -38.18 48.40 56.44
C ALA A 103 -39.49 48.43 57.24
N ASN A 104 -39.88 47.28 57.79
CA ASN A 104 -41.06 47.17 58.64
C ASN A 104 -40.77 47.74 60.03
N SER A 105 -41.16 49.00 60.26
CA SER A 105 -40.74 49.79 61.43
C SER A 105 -41.35 49.42 62.79
N VAL A 106 -41.97 48.24 62.94
CA VAL A 106 -42.88 48.00 64.07
C VAL A 106 -42.16 47.75 65.41
N GLN A 107 -40.85 47.47 65.48
CA GLN A 107 -40.27 47.17 66.81
C GLN A 107 -38.84 47.63 67.14
N HIS A 108 -37.90 47.88 66.22
CA HIS A 108 -36.51 48.26 66.58
C HIS A 108 -35.97 49.41 65.72
N GLN A 109 -35.95 50.65 66.21
CA GLN A 109 -35.62 51.83 65.38
C GLN A 109 -34.11 52.11 65.21
N ASN A 110 -33.24 51.68 66.14
CA ASN A 110 -31.82 52.10 66.10
C ASN A 110 -30.88 51.13 65.38
N THR A 111 -31.16 49.82 65.41
CA THR A 111 -30.37 48.79 64.70
C THR A 111 -30.66 48.73 63.20
N THR A 112 -31.76 49.36 62.77
CA THR A 112 -32.30 49.24 61.40
C THR A 112 -31.60 50.17 60.41
N VAL A 113 -31.13 51.35 60.82
CA VAL A 113 -30.51 52.33 59.91
C VAL A 113 -29.14 51.86 59.39
N GLN A 114 -28.28 51.31 60.26
CA GLN A 114 -26.97 50.79 59.84
C GLN A 114 -27.10 49.59 58.90
N ASN A 115 -28.09 48.72 59.15
CA ASN A 115 -28.36 47.57 58.30
C ASN A 115 -28.98 47.98 56.94
N ILE A 116 -29.82 49.02 56.91
CA ILE A 116 -30.31 49.62 55.66
C ILE A 116 -29.13 50.17 54.84
N ILE A 117 -28.17 50.86 55.48
CA ILE A 117 -26.97 51.39 54.80
C ILE A 117 -26.07 50.25 54.29
N ALA A 118 -25.90 49.19 55.07
CA ALA A 118 -25.12 48.02 54.65
C ALA A 118 -25.73 47.35 53.41
N VAL A 119 -27.06 47.17 53.41
CA VAL A 119 -27.79 46.61 52.26
C VAL A 119 -27.74 47.56 51.06
N SER A 120 -27.92 48.88 51.26
CA SER A 120 -27.83 49.85 50.16
C SER A 120 -26.44 49.86 49.52
N LYS A 121 -25.37 49.75 50.32
CA LYS A 121 -23.99 49.66 49.82
C LYS A 121 -23.73 48.39 48.99
N ILE A 122 -24.35 47.26 49.35
CA ILE A 122 -24.25 46.01 48.58
C ILE A 122 -24.99 46.14 47.24
N ILE A 123 -26.14 46.82 47.23
CA ILE A 123 -26.88 47.14 46.00
C ILE A 123 -26.03 48.07 45.12
N GLU A 124 -25.48 49.14 45.70
CA GLU A 124 -24.65 50.11 44.98
C GLU A 124 -23.41 49.50 44.33
N LYS A 125 -22.77 48.54 45.01
CA LYS A 125 -21.61 47.83 44.47
C LYS A 125 -21.93 46.98 43.24
N ASN A 126 -23.15 46.43 43.17
CA ASN A 126 -23.53 45.43 42.17
C ASN A 126 -24.44 45.97 41.06
N THR A 127 -24.90 47.22 41.14
CA THR A 127 -25.79 47.82 40.15
C THR A 127 -25.31 49.18 39.67
N SER A 128 -25.40 49.46 38.36
CA SER A 128 -25.25 50.81 37.82
C SER A 128 -26.58 51.57 37.91
N PHE A 129 -26.64 52.61 38.75
CA PHE A 129 -27.83 53.44 38.89
C PHE A 129 -28.04 54.30 37.65
N LEU A 130 -29.30 54.45 37.24
CA LEU A 130 -29.68 55.39 36.20
C LEU A 130 -30.10 56.75 36.77
N ASP A 131 -30.65 56.81 37.98
CA ASP A 131 -30.91 58.05 38.71
C ASP A 131 -31.20 57.79 40.20
N VAL A 132 -30.85 58.73 41.06
CA VAL A 132 -31.39 58.88 42.41
C VAL A 132 -32.27 60.11 42.35
N MET A 133 -33.59 59.93 42.25
CA MET A 133 -34.51 61.06 42.28
C MET A 133 -34.46 61.72 43.67
N GLN A 134 -33.64 62.77 43.79
CA GLN A 134 -33.68 63.75 44.87
C GLN A 134 -33.81 65.15 44.25
N GLU A 135 -34.91 65.82 44.60
CA GLU A 135 -35.21 67.19 44.19
C GLU A 135 -34.36 68.23 44.96
N GLU A 136 -34.11 69.36 44.25
CA GLU A 136 -33.90 70.75 44.70
C GLU A 136 -32.52 71.42 44.42
N PRO A 137 -32.50 72.75 44.14
CA PRO A 137 -31.70 73.31 43.05
C PRO A 137 -30.82 74.54 43.39
N SER A 138 -29.94 74.83 42.42
CA SER A 138 -29.48 76.15 41.95
C SER A 138 -28.37 76.94 42.67
N LEU A 139 -27.61 77.68 41.83
CA LEU A 139 -26.70 78.80 42.09
C LEU A 139 -25.18 78.59 42.25
N SER A 140 -24.64 77.40 41.97
CA SER A 140 -23.19 77.19 41.74
C SER A 140 -22.83 76.66 40.35
N SER A 141 -23.78 76.70 39.40
CA SER A 141 -23.69 75.97 38.12
C SER A 141 -22.49 76.37 37.26
N THR A 142 -22.14 77.66 37.14
CA THR A 142 -21.12 78.13 36.18
C THR A 142 -19.68 77.89 36.65
N ALA A 143 -19.35 78.20 37.91
CA ALA A 143 -18.03 77.91 38.46
C ALA A 143 -17.78 76.40 38.61
N VAL A 144 -18.83 75.63 38.92
CA VAL A 144 -18.79 74.17 38.90
C VAL A 144 -18.68 73.65 37.46
N LEU A 145 -19.29 74.32 36.47
CA LEU A 145 -19.14 73.98 35.05
C LEU A 145 -17.72 74.23 34.55
N ASP A 146 -17.11 75.37 34.87
CA ASP A 146 -15.74 75.70 34.45
C ASP A 146 -14.70 74.79 35.13
N ALA A 147 -14.87 74.50 36.42
CA ALA A 147 -14.05 73.51 37.11
C ALA A 147 -14.25 72.09 36.52
N LYS A 148 -15.49 71.74 36.13
CA LYS A 148 -15.79 70.48 35.44
C LYS A 148 -15.18 70.46 34.04
N LEU A 149 -15.24 71.54 33.28
CA LEU A 149 -14.64 71.70 31.95
C LEU A 149 -13.11 71.59 32.00
N GLY A 150 -12.47 72.22 32.99
CA GLY A 150 -11.04 72.05 33.27
C GLY A 150 -10.70 70.60 33.58
N SER A 151 -11.44 69.96 34.50
CA SER A 151 -11.22 68.54 34.82
C SER A 151 -11.51 67.61 33.63
N LEU A 152 -12.46 67.97 32.75
CA LEU A 152 -12.76 67.22 31.53
C LEU A 152 -11.66 67.39 30.49
N SER A 153 -11.07 68.58 30.38
CA SER A 153 -9.93 68.85 29.51
C SER A 153 -8.70 68.07 29.97
N ASP A 154 -8.40 68.09 31.26
CA ASP A 154 -7.29 67.34 31.85
C ASP A 154 -7.51 65.82 31.71
N LEU A 155 -8.74 65.35 31.97
CA LEU A 155 -9.10 63.94 31.76
C LEU A 155 -9.04 63.55 30.28
N ALA A 156 -9.44 64.44 29.36
CA ALA A 156 -9.31 64.20 27.93
C ALA A 156 -7.84 64.13 27.49
N ALA A 157 -6.98 65.00 28.03
CA ALA A 157 -5.54 64.97 27.77
C ALA A 157 -4.90 63.67 28.31
N ASP A 158 -5.25 63.25 29.53
CA ASP A 158 -4.80 61.99 30.13
C ASP A 158 -5.32 60.76 29.36
N LEU A 159 -6.57 60.79 28.87
CA LEU A 159 -7.13 59.74 28.04
C LEU A 159 -6.41 59.64 26.69
N ILE A 160 -6.08 60.77 26.07
CA ILE A 160 -5.33 60.79 24.81
C ILE A 160 -3.91 60.25 25.03
N ALA A 161 -3.21 60.71 26.06
CA ALA A 161 -1.87 60.24 26.39
C ALA A 161 -1.87 58.74 26.75
N GLY A 162 -2.84 58.27 27.53
CA GLY A 162 -3.02 56.86 27.86
C GLY A 162 -3.39 56.00 26.64
N ALA A 163 -4.20 56.53 25.71
CA ALA A 163 -4.54 55.85 24.46
C ALA A 163 -3.34 55.70 23.53
N ASP A 164 -2.48 56.73 23.43
CA ASP A 164 -1.27 56.69 22.63
C ASP A 164 -0.23 55.73 23.20
N GLU A 165 -0.07 55.70 24.53
CA GLU A 165 0.82 54.73 25.18
C GLU A 165 0.34 53.29 24.96
N LYS A 166 -0.97 53.04 25.11
CA LYS A 166 -1.55 51.72 24.81
C LYS A 166 -1.41 51.32 23.35
N ARG A 167 -1.49 52.27 22.41
CA ARG A 167 -1.22 52.00 20.99
C ARG A 167 0.23 51.57 20.76
N ARG A 168 1.19 52.27 21.37
CA ARG A 168 2.62 51.90 21.27
C ARG A 168 2.90 50.53 21.88
N GLU A 169 2.33 50.23 23.04
CA GLU A 169 2.43 48.90 23.65
C GLU A 169 1.85 47.83 22.71
N LEU A 170 0.66 48.04 22.14
CA LEU A 170 0.03 47.11 21.21
C LEU A 170 0.84 46.92 19.93
N ASP A 171 1.40 47.98 19.36
CA ASP A 171 2.21 47.88 18.15
C ASP A 171 3.53 47.14 18.42
N SER A 172 4.19 47.40 19.57
CA SER A 172 5.37 46.64 19.97
C SER A 172 5.08 45.15 20.21
N LEU A 173 3.90 44.85 20.77
CA LEU A 173 3.47 43.48 21.03
C LEU A 173 3.15 42.76 19.72
N LYS A 174 2.48 43.43 18.78
CA LYS A 174 2.25 42.90 17.43
C LYS A 174 3.57 42.61 16.71
N ASP A 175 4.51 43.55 16.72
CA ASP A 175 5.81 43.36 16.08
C ASP A 175 6.59 42.19 16.69
N SER A 176 6.52 42.02 18.02
CA SER A 176 7.15 40.88 18.70
C SER A 176 6.49 39.55 18.34
N LEU A 177 5.16 39.53 18.27
CA LEU A 177 4.37 38.34 17.96
C LEU A 177 4.56 37.93 16.49
N GLU A 178 4.62 38.90 15.57
CA GLU A 178 4.88 38.67 14.15
C GLU A 178 6.28 38.11 13.93
N LYS A 179 7.29 38.64 14.63
CA LYS A 179 8.65 38.07 14.62
C LYS A 179 8.70 36.64 15.17
N GLU A 180 8.01 36.37 16.27
CA GLU A 180 7.95 35.01 16.83
C GLU A 180 7.25 34.04 15.88
N TYR A 181 6.17 34.50 15.22
CA TYR A 181 5.43 33.71 14.25
C TYR A 181 6.27 33.40 13.00
N GLU A 182 6.96 34.40 12.45
CA GLU A 182 7.88 34.20 11.32
C GLU A 182 9.03 33.26 11.70
N GLN A 183 9.62 33.41 12.88
CA GLN A 183 10.66 32.49 13.37
C GLN A 183 10.15 31.06 13.50
N LYS A 184 8.94 30.86 14.04
CA LYS A 184 8.32 29.53 14.12
C LYS A 184 8.02 28.96 12.75
N ARG A 185 7.55 29.78 11.81
CA ARG A 185 7.28 29.34 10.43
C ARG A 185 8.58 28.88 9.76
N ILE A 186 9.63 29.69 9.84
CA ILE A 186 10.95 29.35 9.28
C ILE A 186 11.50 28.07 9.93
N ALA A 187 11.45 27.95 11.26
CA ALA A 187 11.94 26.76 11.94
C ALA A 187 11.15 25.49 11.58
N LEU A 188 9.83 25.61 11.37
CA LEU A 188 8.99 24.50 10.94
C LEU A 188 9.25 24.12 9.48
N ASP A 189 9.42 25.12 8.60
CA ASP A 189 9.76 24.91 7.19
C ASP A 189 11.14 24.26 7.05
N ASP A 190 12.13 24.69 7.84
CA ASP A 190 13.47 24.10 7.90
C ASP A 190 13.43 22.66 8.42
N ALA A 191 12.63 22.37 9.45
CA ALA A 191 12.45 21.03 9.98
C ALA A 191 11.78 20.10 8.96
N HIS A 192 10.74 20.57 8.28
CA HIS A 192 10.07 19.82 7.20
C HIS A 192 11.00 19.59 6.02
N ALA A 193 11.81 20.58 5.64
CA ALA A 193 12.79 20.42 4.57
C ALA A 193 13.85 19.36 4.93
N ALA A 194 14.33 19.35 6.19
CA ALA A 194 15.26 18.34 6.68
C ALA A 194 14.64 16.92 6.68
N GLU A 195 13.40 16.77 7.15
CA GLU A 195 12.69 15.49 7.13
C GLU A 195 12.46 14.98 5.71
N LEU A 196 12.08 15.86 4.78
CA LEU A 196 11.91 15.50 3.37
C LEU A 196 13.23 15.05 2.73
N LEU A 197 14.35 15.69 3.07
CA LEU A 197 15.67 15.27 2.60
C LEU A 197 16.02 13.88 3.14
N GLU A 198 15.82 13.63 4.43
CA GLU A 198 16.06 12.31 5.05
C GLU A 198 15.19 11.23 4.39
N VAL A 199 13.91 11.50 4.15
CA VAL A 199 12.99 10.57 3.48
C VAL A 199 13.43 10.31 2.04
N VAL A 200 13.89 11.34 1.31
CA VAL A 200 14.38 11.18 -0.07
C VAL A 200 15.67 10.37 -0.10
N GLU A 201 16.61 10.63 0.82
CA GLU A 201 17.85 9.86 0.96
C GLU A 201 17.55 8.41 1.33
N GLY A 202 16.66 8.18 2.29
CA GLY A 202 16.21 6.85 2.67
C GLY A 202 15.57 6.09 1.51
N ARG A 203 14.72 6.75 0.71
CA ARG A 203 14.14 6.15 -0.50
C ARG A 203 15.19 5.79 -1.55
N LYS A 204 16.17 6.67 -1.78
CA LYS A 204 17.29 6.38 -2.69
C LYS A 204 18.12 5.17 -2.23
N GLN A 205 18.37 5.06 -0.93
CA GLN A 205 19.08 3.91 -0.37
C GLN A 205 18.26 2.62 -0.54
N LEU A 206 16.96 2.66 -0.28
CA LEU A 206 16.07 1.50 -0.47
C LEU A 206 15.98 1.07 -1.93
N GLU A 207 15.89 2.02 -2.87
CA GLU A 207 15.88 1.72 -4.31
C GLU A 207 17.21 1.10 -4.76
N ALA A 208 18.35 1.62 -4.28
CA ALA A 208 19.66 1.02 -4.55
C ALA A 208 19.78 -0.40 -3.98
N LEU A 209 19.26 -0.63 -2.77
CA LEU A 209 19.23 -1.95 -2.15
C LEU A 209 18.32 -2.91 -2.92
N GLN A 210 17.13 -2.48 -3.32
CA GLN A 210 16.20 -3.28 -4.12
C GLN A 210 16.85 -3.70 -5.44
N LYS A 211 17.44 -2.74 -6.17
CA LYS A 211 18.17 -3.03 -7.41
C LYS A 211 19.28 -4.08 -7.19
N SER A 212 20.07 -3.92 -6.12
CA SER A 212 21.13 -4.88 -5.79
C SER A 212 20.60 -6.27 -5.41
N LEU A 213 19.39 -6.35 -4.86
CA LEU A 213 18.73 -7.62 -4.50
C LEU A 213 18.22 -8.32 -5.76
N ASP A 214 17.53 -7.59 -6.64
CA ASP A 214 17.01 -8.10 -7.91
C ASP A 214 18.17 -8.62 -8.79
N ASP A 215 19.30 -7.90 -8.85
CA ASP A 215 20.50 -8.33 -9.58
C ASP A 215 21.09 -9.64 -9.00
N ARG A 216 21.07 -9.80 -7.68
CA ARG A 216 21.50 -11.05 -7.02
C ARG A 216 20.55 -12.19 -7.34
N GLU A 217 19.25 -11.96 -7.28
CA GLU A 217 18.23 -12.97 -7.61
C GLU A 217 18.39 -13.46 -9.04
N HIS A 218 18.55 -12.55 -10.01
CA HIS A 218 18.80 -12.92 -11.41
C HIS A 218 20.09 -13.72 -11.61
N LYS A 219 21.15 -13.46 -10.82
CA LYS A 219 22.38 -14.26 -10.82
C LYS A 219 22.14 -15.65 -10.22
N HIS A 220 21.38 -15.75 -9.12
CA HIS A 220 21.05 -17.03 -8.48
C HIS A 220 20.17 -17.91 -9.35
N VAL A 221 19.07 -17.39 -9.91
CA VAL A 221 18.16 -18.13 -10.80
C VAL A 221 18.91 -18.68 -12.01
N ARG A 222 19.83 -17.90 -12.57
CA ARG A 222 20.66 -18.35 -13.71
C ARG A 222 21.60 -19.50 -13.34
N ARG A 223 22.22 -19.44 -12.15
CA ARG A 223 23.09 -20.51 -11.64
C ARG A 223 22.29 -21.79 -11.35
N GLU A 224 21.09 -21.66 -10.78
CA GLU A 224 20.18 -22.79 -10.53
C GLU A 224 19.71 -23.44 -11.84
N LEU A 225 19.35 -22.64 -12.86
CA LEU A 225 18.98 -23.16 -14.18
C LEU A 225 20.16 -23.88 -14.83
N ARG A 226 21.37 -23.32 -14.73
CA ARG A 226 22.60 -23.97 -15.23
C ARG A 226 22.86 -25.28 -14.51
N GLU A 227 22.75 -25.31 -13.19
CA GLU A 227 22.92 -26.53 -12.40
C GLU A 227 21.91 -27.58 -12.82
N THR A 228 20.63 -27.20 -12.94
CA THR A 228 19.55 -28.08 -13.41
C THR A 228 19.80 -28.65 -14.80
N ILE A 229 20.25 -27.82 -15.76
CA ILE A 229 20.58 -28.28 -17.11
C ILE A 229 21.81 -29.19 -17.07
N THR A 230 22.81 -28.86 -16.26
CA THR A 230 24.04 -29.67 -16.13
C THR A 230 23.75 -31.01 -15.46
N THR A 231 22.87 -31.04 -14.45
CA THR A 231 22.42 -32.27 -13.81
C THR A 231 21.58 -33.09 -14.78
N GLN A 232 20.65 -32.49 -15.53
CA GLN A 232 19.89 -33.20 -16.57
C GLN A 232 20.77 -33.81 -17.66
N ILE A 233 21.79 -33.09 -18.12
CA ILE A 233 22.77 -33.60 -19.09
C ILE A 233 23.59 -34.73 -18.46
N LYS A 234 24.05 -34.56 -17.22
CA LYS A 234 24.80 -35.57 -16.49
C LYS A 234 23.97 -36.83 -16.22
N ASP A 235 22.71 -36.66 -15.87
CA ASP A 235 21.75 -37.75 -15.66
C ASP A 235 21.52 -38.48 -16.97
N SER A 236 21.32 -37.74 -18.07
CA SER A 236 21.23 -38.30 -19.43
C SER A 236 22.51 -39.02 -19.86
N LEU A 237 23.68 -38.52 -19.43
CA LEU A 237 24.98 -39.14 -19.68
C LEU A 237 25.28 -40.32 -18.73
N SER A 238 24.60 -40.41 -17.59
CA SER A 238 24.70 -41.57 -16.69
C SER A 238 23.74 -42.69 -17.10
N ASP A 239 22.57 -42.32 -17.62
CA ASP A 239 21.60 -43.20 -18.25
C ASP A 239 22.04 -43.66 -19.66
N ALA A 240 23.12 -43.08 -20.19
CA ALA A 240 23.85 -43.45 -21.40
C ALA A 240 24.36 -44.88 -21.47
N THR A 241 24.24 -45.67 -20.41
CA THR A 241 24.49 -47.11 -20.47
C THR A 241 23.33 -47.80 -21.21
N GLY A 242 23.21 -47.44 -22.49
CA GLY A 242 22.19 -47.84 -23.44
C GLY A 242 20.81 -47.31 -23.04
N SER A 243 20.27 -46.38 -23.83
CA SER A 243 18.82 -46.16 -23.86
C SER A 243 18.17 -47.53 -23.81
N LYS A 244 17.34 -47.80 -22.78
CA LYS A 244 16.75 -49.14 -22.54
C LYS A 244 16.17 -49.73 -23.82
N ARG A 245 15.69 -48.85 -24.70
CA ARG A 245 15.21 -49.14 -26.05
C ARG A 245 16.31 -49.65 -27.00
N SER A 246 17.45 -48.97 -27.13
CA SER A 246 18.61 -49.39 -27.95
C SER A 246 19.18 -50.73 -27.47
N ARG A 247 19.35 -50.90 -26.15
CA ARG A 247 19.77 -52.18 -25.56
C ARG A 247 18.78 -53.30 -25.85
N ASN A 248 17.48 -53.03 -25.73
CA ASN A 248 16.45 -54.01 -26.05
C ASN A 248 16.44 -54.37 -27.54
N TYR A 249 16.64 -53.41 -28.45
CA TYR A 249 16.76 -53.71 -29.88
C TYR A 249 18.03 -54.52 -30.20
N ALA A 250 19.17 -54.20 -29.57
CA ALA A 250 20.39 -54.99 -29.71
C ALA A 250 20.22 -56.42 -29.18
N ILE A 251 19.57 -56.59 -28.02
CA ILE A 251 19.22 -57.91 -27.45
C ILE A 251 18.24 -58.66 -28.38
N LEU A 252 17.24 -57.98 -28.93
CA LEU A 252 16.29 -58.59 -29.85
C LEU A 252 16.98 -59.06 -31.14
N VAL A 253 17.84 -58.24 -31.75
CA VAL A 253 18.54 -58.63 -32.98
C VAL A 253 19.59 -59.72 -32.72
N THR A 254 20.32 -59.67 -31.61
CA THR A 254 21.23 -60.76 -31.22
C THR A 254 20.48 -62.05 -30.93
N SER A 255 19.34 -61.99 -30.22
CA SER A 255 18.51 -63.16 -29.94
C SER A 255 17.87 -63.73 -31.21
N LEU A 256 17.44 -62.88 -32.15
CA LEU A 256 16.90 -63.29 -33.44
C LEU A 256 17.99 -63.92 -34.32
N SER A 257 19.22 -63.38 -34.28
CA SER A 257 20.38 -63.95 -34.96
C SER A 257 20.78 -65.31 -34.39
N LEU A 258 20.79 -65.44 -33.06
CA LEU A 258 21.04 -66.70 -32.38
C LEU A 258 19.96 -67.75 -32.70
N LEU A 259 18.68 -67.36 -32.68
CA LEU A 259 17.56 -68.22 -33.02
C LEU A 259 17.61 -68.65 -34.49
N GLY A 260 17.97 -67.73 -35.40
CA GLY A 260 18.22 -68.05 -36.81
C GLY A 260 19.35 -69.05 -37.00
N ALA A 261 20.45 -68.92 -36.25
CA ALA A 261 21.57 -69.86 -36.27
C ALA A 261 21.17 -71.25 -35.75
N VAL A 262 20.35 -71.33 -34.69
CA VAL A 262 19.83 -72.60 -34.15
C VAL A 262 18.89 -73.27 -35.14
N ILE A 263 17.97 -72.52 -35.76
CA ILE A 263 17.04 -73.04 -36.79
C ILE A 263 17.83 -73.55 -38.00
N PHE A 264 18.87 -72.81 -38.42
CA PHE A 264 19.74 -73.23 -39.51
C PHE A 264 20.53 -74.51 -39.16
N ALA A 265 21.10 -74.61 -37.96
CA ALA A 265 21.78 -75.81 -37.49
C ALA A 265 20.84 -77.03 -37.44
N PHE A 266 19.58 -76.83 -37.03
CA PHE A 266 18.57 -77.89 -37.04
C PHE A 266 18.17 -78.31 -38.47
N LEU A 267 17.92 -77.36 -39.37
CA LEU A 267 17.59 -77.61 -40.78
C LEU A 267 18.72 -78.34 -41.52
N THR A 268 19.97 -77.97 -41.25
CA THR A 268 21.14 -78.63 -41.86
C THR A 268 21.33 -80.05 -41.33
N ALA A 269 21.16 -80.29 -40.02
CA ALA A 269 21.18 -81.63 -39.44
C ALA A 269 20.05 -82.52 -39.99
N ALA A 270 18.83 -81.99 -40.10
CA ALA A 270 17.69 -82.71 -40.67
C ALA A 270 17.87 -82.99 -42.17
N ALA A 271 18.41 -82.03 -42.94
CA ALA A 271 18.75 -82.21 -44.34
C ALA A 271 19.79 -83.32 -44.53
N GLN A 272 20.83 -83.36 -43.68
CA GLN A 272 21.88 -84.38 -43.72
C GLN A 272 21.33 -85.80 -43.48
N LEU A 273 20.41 -85.93 -42.51
CA LEU A 273 19.71 -87.20 -42.25
C LEU A 273 18.87 -87.63 -43.47
N SER A 274 18.16 -86.68 -44.10
CA SER A 274 17.35 -86.97 -45.29
C SER A 274 18.18 -87.37 -46.51
N ILE A 275 19.34 -86.74 -46.73
CA ILE A 275 20.27 -87.05 -47.84
C ILE A 275 20.77 -88.49 -47.74
N SER A 276 21.02 -89.00 -46.53
CA SER A 276 21.49 -90.38 -46.30
C SER A 276 20.46 -91.48 -46.60
N SER A 277 19.18 -91.10 -46.74
CA SER A 277 18.05 -92.03 -46.93
C SER A 277 17.45 -92.03 -48.35
N MET A 278 17.97 -91.19 -49.26
CA MET A 278 17.43 -90.99 -50.62
C MET A 278 18.29 -91.69 -51.68
N ALA A 279 17.65 -92.22 -52.74
CA ALA A 279 18.31 -92.90 -53.84
C ALA A 279 19.16 -91.95 -54.73
N GLU A 280 20.26 -92.48 -55.29
CA GLU A 280 21.21 -91.74 -56.13
C GLU A 280 20.54 -91.11 -57.38
N GLY A 281 20.72 -89.79 -57.57
CA GLY A 281 20.18 -89.06 -58.72
C GLY A 281 20.03 -87.55 -58.54
N PHE A 282 19.26 -86.91 -59.43
CA PHE A 282 19.03 -85.45 -59.49
C PHE A 282 18.53 -84.83 -58.17
N VAL A 283 17.78 -85.59 -57.36
CA VAL A 283 17.24 -85.15 -56.06
C VAL A 283 18.35 -84.87 -55.05
N GLN A 284 19.45 -85.63 -55.07
CA GLN A 284 20.60 -85.44 -54.18
C GLN A 284 21.38 -84.16 -54.54
N TYR A 285 21.54 -83.88 -55.83
CA TYR A 285 22.16 -82.62 -56.30
C TYR A 285 21.33 -81.39 -55.92
N ALA A 286 20.00 -81.46 -56.04
CA ALA A 286 19.11 -80.39 -55.62
C ALA A 286 19.22 -80.09 -54.11
N GLN A 287 19.44 -81.11 -53.27
CA GLN A 287 19.67 -80.95 -51.83
C GLN A 287 21.02 -80.27 -51.52
N TYR A 288 22.10 -80.60 -52.23
CA TYR A 288 23.39 -79.91 -52.08
C TYR A 288 23.32 -78.45 -52.50
N VAL A 289 22.62 -78.14 -53.61
CA VAL A 289 22.39 -76.75 -54.03
C VAL A 289 21.61 -75.97 -52.99
N LYS A 290 20.55 -76.56 -52.42
CA LYS A 290 19.76 -75.94 -51.35
C LYS A 290 20.59 -75.67 -50.08
N LEU A 291 21.45 -76.61 -49.70
CA LEU A 291 22.37 -76.48 -48.56
C LEU A 291 23.40 -75.37 -48.78
N PHE A 292 23.97 -75.30 -50.00
CA PHE A 292 24.90 -74.25 -50.36
C PHE A 292 24.23 -72.87 -50.33
N LEU A 293 23.06 -72.73 -50.94
CA LEU A 293 22.32 -71.48 -50.98
C LEU A 293 21.89 -71.03 -49.57
N SER A 294 21.45 -71.96 -48.72
CA SER A 294 21.06 -71.64 -47.34
C SER A 294 22.27 -71.26 -46.48
N SER A 295 23.44 -71.86 -46.68
CA SER A 295 24.69 -71.46 -46.02
C SER A 295 25.13 -70.05 -46.43
N ALA A 296 25.05 -69.72 -47.73
CA ALA A 296 25.38 -68.40 -48.25
C ALA A 296 24.46 -67.31 -47.68
N VAL A 297 23.15 -67.58 -47.59
CA VAL A 297 22.17 -66.69 -46.96
C VAL A 297 22.48 -66.48 -45.47
N THR A 298 22.84 -67.54 -44.75
CA THR A 298 23.16 -67.47 -43.31
C THR A 298 24.41 -66.63 -43.06
N VAL A 299 25.47 -66.86 -43.84
CA VAL A 299 26.71 -66.06 -43.74
C VAL A 299 26.44 -64.60 -44.08
N GLY A 300 25.66 -64.33 -45.14
CA GLY A 300 25.25 -62.98 -45.51
C GLY A 300 24.43 -62.27 -44.42
N PHE A 301 23.50 -62.99 -43.80
CA PHE A 301 22.69 -62.47 -42.69
C PHE A 301 23.53 -62.15 -41.45
N VAL A 302 24.48 -63.01 -41.08
CA VAL A 302 25.40 -62.75 -39.96
C VAL A 302 26.29 -61.55 -40.25
N ALA A 303 26.86 -61.45 -41.44
CA ALA A 303 27.67 -60.30 -41.84
C ALA A 303 26.87 -58.99 -41.81
N TYR A 304 25.62 -59.02 -42.29
CA TYR A 304 24.71 -57.88 -42.20
C TYR A 304 24.40 -57.51 -40.74
N ALA A 305 24.10 -58.48 -39.88
CA ALA A 305 23.81 -58.24 -38.46
C ALA A 305 25.01 -57.61 -37.73
N ILE A 306 26.24 -58.05 -38.02
CA ILE A 306 27.47 -57.46 -37.47
C ILE A 306 27.65 -56.02 -37.96
N SER A 307 27.44 -55.78 -39.27
CA SER A 307 27.53 -54.44 -39.85
C SER A 307 26.51 -53.48 -39.21
N TRP A 308 25.27 -53.94 -39.04
CA TRP A 308 24.22 -53.18 -38.38
C TRP A 308 24.53 -52.87 -36.91
N MET A 309 25.02 -53.86 -36.16
CA MET A 309 25.41 -53.67 -34.76
C MET A 309 26.58 -52.69 -34.62
N ARG A 310 27.54 -52.75 -35.54
CA ARG A 310 28.65 -51.78 -35.60
C ARG A 310 28.13 -50.36 -35.88
N ARG A 311 27.18 -50.19 -36.81
CA ARG A 311 26.57 -48.88 -37.11
C ARG A 311 25.86 -48.31 -35.88
N LEU A 312 25.03 -49.11 -35.21
CA LEU A 312 24.36 -48.67 -33.99
C LEU A 312 25.33 -48.29 -32.87
N ALA A 313 26.41 -49.06 -32.68
CA ALA A 313 27.41 -48.75 -31.65
C ALA A 313 28.15 -47.44 -31.95
N ILE A 314 28.44 -47.16 -33.23
CA ILE A 314 29.05 -45.90 -33.65
C ILE A 314 28.07 -44.74 -33.45
N GLU A 315 26.81 -44.90 -33.84
CA GLU A 315 25.77 -43.88 -33.71
C GLU A 315 25.56 -43.49 -32.23
N GLU A 316 25.41 -44.47 -31.33
CA GLU A 316 25.28 -44.21 -29.89
C GLU A 316 26.53 -43.51 -29.32
N ALA A 317 27.74 -43.94 -29.71
CA ALA A 317 28.98 -43.31 -29.28
C ALA A 317 29.10 -41.85 -29.78
N THR A 318 28.63 -41.57 -30.99
CA THR A 318 28.58 -40.19 -31.51
C THR A 318 27.55 -39.34 -30.78
N HIS A 319 26.36 -39.89 -30.48
CA HIS A 319 25.36 -39.19 -29.68
C HIS A 319 25.88 -38.85 -28.28
N HIS A 320 26.58 -39.77 -27.61
CA HIS A 320 27.19 -39.49 -26.31
C HIS A 320 28.23 -38.40 -26.37
N ARG A 321 29.17 -38.48 -27.32
CA ARG A 321 30.18 -37.43 -27.50
C ARG A 321 29.55 -36.08 -27.79
N ASN A 322 28.48 -36.04 -28.57
CA ASN A 322 27.76 -34.80 -28.89
C ASN A 322 27.06 -34.21 -27.64
N LEU A 323 26.49 -35.04 -26.77
CA LEU A 323 25.89 -34.59 -25.51
C LEU A 323 26.96 -34.07 -24.53
N GLU A 324 28.12 -34.73 -24.45
CA GLU A 324 29.25 -34.25 -23.65
C GLU A 324 29.75 -32.90 -24.15
N GLN A 325 29.98 -32.77 -25.47
CA GLN A 325 30.41 -31.52 -26.09
C GLN A 325 29.38 -30.42 -25.86
N TYR A 326 28.09 -30.72 -25.99
CA TYR A 326 27.01 -29.77 -25.70
C TYR A 326 27.02 -29.30 -24.23
N GLY A 327 27.28 -30.21 -23.28
CA GLY A 327 27.44 -29.86 -21.87
C GLY A 327 28.65 -28.94 -21.61
N PHE A 328 29.78 -29.18 -22.29
CA PHE A 328 30.96 -28.30 -22.18
C PHE A 328 30.73 -26.94 -22.82
N ASP A 329 30.10 -26.89 -24.00
CA ASP A 329 29.76 -25.65 -24.69
C ASP A 329 28.75 -24.83 -23.89
N MET A 330 27.73 -25.46 -23.29
CA MET A 330 26.78 -24.77 -22.40
C MET A 330 27.48 -24.11 -21.21
N ASN A 331 28.44 -24.82 -20.58
CA ASN A 331 29.24 -24.26 -19.49
C ASN A 331 30.12 -23.10 -19.95
N ARG A 332 30.75 -23.22 -21.12
CA ARG A 332 31.60 -22.18 -21.71
C ARG A 332 30.79 -20.93 -22.04
N ALA A 333 29.63 -21.10 -22.68
CA ALA A 333 28.70 -20.02 -22.99
C ALA A 333 28.20 -19.31 -21.73
N SER A 334 27.84 -20.07 -20.70
CA SER A 334 27.39 -19.50 -19.42
C SER A 334 28.48 -18.63 -18.79
N TRP A 335 29.73 -19.08 -18.83
CA TRP A 335 30.85 -18.29 -18.28
C TRP A 335 31.12 -17.02 -19.08
N VAL A 336 31.04 -17.09 -20.42
CA VAL A 336 31.14 -15.90 -21.28
C VAL A 336 30.06 -14.88 -20.94
N ILE A 337 28.80 -15.31 -20.83
CA ILE A 337 27.68 -14.43 -20.52
C ILE A 337 27.83 -13.81 -19.12
N GLU A 338 28.25 -14.60 -18.12
CA GLU A 338 28.51 -14.10 -16.76
C GLU A 338 29.63 -13.06 -16.78
N THR A 339 30.71 -13.32 -17.51
CA THR A 339 31.84 -12.39 -17.68
C THR A 339 31.42 -11.09 -18.39
N ILE A 340 30.62 -11.18 -19.47
CA ILE A 340 30.10 -10.00 -20.17
C ILE A 340 29.24 -9.16 -19.24
N LEU A 341 28.37 -9.80 -18.45
CA LEU A 341 27.49 -9.09 -17.52
C LEU A 341 28.27 -8.48 -16.34
N GLU A 342 29.27 -9.16 -15.82
CA GLU A 342 30.15 -8.60 -14.78
C GLU A 342 30.95 -7.39 -15.30
N LEU A 343 31.42 -7.44 -16.55
CA LEU A 343 32.09 -6.30 -17.18
C LEU A 343 31.13 -5.14 -17.47
N THR A 344 29.89 -5.45 -17.86
CA THR A 344 28.82 -4.45 -18.10
C THR A 344 28.38 -3.80 -16.79
N ASP A 345 28.23 -4.58 -15.70
CA ASP A 345 27.90 -4.10 -14.36
C ASP A 345 29.02 -3.20 -13.78
N ALA A 346 30.28 -3.47 -14.14
CA ALA A 346 31.43 -2.75 -13.62
C ALA A 346 31.80 -1.47 -14.41
N GLU A 347 30.97 -1.06 -15.38
CA GLU A 347 31.20 0.07 -16.30
C GLU A 347 32.57 0.02 -17.03
N LEU A 348 33.21 -1.16 -17.04
CA LEU A 348 34.49 -1.40 -17.66
C LEU A 348 34.26 -1.70 -19.14
N GLU A 349 34.71 -0.76 -19.97
CA GLU A 349 35.06 -0.77 -21.40
C GLU A 349 34.67 -2.02 -22.23
N GLU A 350 34.14 -1.75 -23.44
CA GLU A 350 33.65 -2.73 -24.41
C GLU A 350 34.50 -4.02 -24.47
N VAL A 351 33.84 -5.16 -24.25
CA VAL A 351 34.49 -6.48 -24.21
C VAL A 351 35.33 -6.68 -25.48
N PRO A 352 36.64 -6.99 -25.38
CA PRO A 352 37.48 -7.18 -26.55
C PRO A 352 36.89 -8.23 -27.50
N SER A 353 36.49 -7.79 -28.68
CA SER A 353 35.82 -8.64 -29.68
C SER A 353 36.66 -9.84 -30.09
N ALA A 354 38.00 -9.71 -30.10
CA ALA A 354 38.93 -10.80 -30.35
C ALA A 354 38.86 -11.92 -29.28
N TRP A 355 38.59 -11.56 -28.02
CA TRP A 355 38.40 -12.54 -26.95
C TRP A 355 37.06 -13.25 -27.11
N LEU A 356 35.97 -12.50 -27.35
CA LEU A 356 34.65 -13.08 -27.60
C LEU A 356 34.66 -14.02 -28.80
N GLU A 357 35.29 -13.64 -29.89
CA GLU A 357 35.43 -14.49 -31.07
C GLU A 357 36.18 -15.78 -30.72
N SER A 358 37.26 -15.70 -29.94
CA SER A 358 38.02 -16.89 -29.52
C SER A 358 37.23 -17.83 -28.60
N VAL A 359 36.45 -17.29 -27.67
CA VAL A 359 35.68 -18.10 -26.70
C VAL A 359 34.35 -18.55 -27.28
N CYS A 360 33.77 -17.87 -28.26
CA CYS A 360 32.56 -18.31 -28.97
C CYS A 360 32.86 -19.21 -30.18
N LYS A 361 34.13 -19.34 -30.60
CA LYS A 361 34.53 -20.20 -31.72
C LYS A 361 34.19 -21.68 -31.47
N ASN A 362 33.54 -22.33 -32.44
CA ASN A 362 33.09 -23.74 -32.37
C ASN A 362 32.06 -24.03 -31.26
N LEU A 363 31.39 -23.00 -30.73
CA LEU A 363 30.32 -23.20 -29.74
C LEU A 363 29.10 -23.83 -30.44
N PHE A 364 28.65 -24.99 -29.97
CA PHE A 364 27.51 -25.72 -30.54
C PHE A 364 27.70 -26.15 -32.01
N GLU A 365 28.93 -26.11 -32.53
CA GLU A 365 29.21 -26.59 -33.87
C GLU A 365 29.13 -28.12 -33.85
N ARG A 366 28.01 -28.64 -34.35
CA ARG A 366 27.92 -30.06 -34.66
C ARG A 366 28.95 -30.33 -35.74
N GLN A 367 29.91 -31.22 -35.44
CA GLN A 367 30.57 -31.97 -36.51
C GLN A 367 29.49 -32.83 -37.15
N ASP A 368 28.70 -32.22 -38.04
CA ASP A 368 27.92 -32.96 -39.01
C ASP A 368 28.95 -33.76 -39.81
N GLN A 369 29.06 -35.04 -39.47
CA GLN A 369 29.45 -36.05 -40.44
C GLN A 369 28.34 -36.07 -41.49
N GLY A 370 28.36 -35.06 -42.37
CA GLY A 370 27.55 -35.04 -43.55
C GLY A 370 27.88 -36.27 -44.40
N GLN A 371 26.83 -36.75 -45.07
CA GLN A 371 26.77 -37.83 -46.06
C GLN A 371 26.39 -39.20 -45.49
N ASP A 372 25.08 -39.51 -45.49
CA ASP A 372 24.58 -40.83 -45.90
C ASP A 372 23.04 -40.88 -46.03
N GLU A 373 22.28 -40.04 -45.32
CA GLU A 373 20.81 -40.10 -45.39
C GLU A 373 20.24 -39.62 -46.73
N THR A 374 20.81 -38.58 -47.33
CA THR A 374 20.36 -38.05 -48.63
C THR A 374 20.68 -39.02 -49.78
N THR A 375 21.72 -39.85 -49.64
CA THR A 375 22.12 -40.85 -50.63
C THR A 375 21.11 -41.99 -50.73
N SER A 376 20.55 -42.43 -49.60
CA SER A 376 19.59 -43.54 -49.56
C SER A 376 18.23 -43.15 -50.18
N LEU A 377 17.74 -41.95 -49.90
CA LEU A 377 16.51 -41.41 -50.51
C LEU A 377 16.69 -41.08 -51.99
N HIS A 378 17.86 -40.55 -52.40
CA HIS A 378 18.17 -40.35 -53.81
C HIS A 378 18.32 -41.67 -54.58
N ALA A 379 18.88 -42.71 -53.96
CA ALA A 379 18.96 -44.04 -54.56
C ALA A 379 17.58 -44.68 -54.75
N LEU A 380 16.68 -44.52 -53.77
CA LEU A 380 15.30 -45.00 -53.87
C LEU A 380 14.50 -44.20 -54.91
N ALA A 381 14.66 -42.87 -54.94
CA ALA A 381 14.08 -42.02 -55.97
C ALA A 381 14.61 -42.36 -57.38
N ALA A 382 15.89 -42.69 -57.51
CA ALA A 382 16.47 -43.15 -58.77
C ALA A 382 15.90 -44.50 -59.19
N LEU A 383 15.65 -45.43 -58.26
CA LEU A 383 15.07 -46.74 -58.54
C LEU A 383 13.58 -46.63 -58.92
N LEU A 384 12.81 -45.78 -58.23
CA LEU A 384 11.43 -45.48 -58.60
C LEU A 384 11.34 -44.85 -59.99
N ASN A 385 12.25 -43.95 -60.33
CA ASN A 385 12.33 -43.34 -61.67
C ASN A 385 12.81 -44.32 -62.76
N VAL A 386 13.39 -45.46 -62.39
CA VAL A 386 13.71 -46.57 -63.30
C VAL A 386 12.50 -47.46 -63.57
N THR A 387 11.47 -47.43 -62.71
CA THR A 387 10.29 -48.30 -62.83
C THR A 387 9.08 -47.70 -63.56
N THR A 388 9.17 -46.45 -64.04
CA THR A 388 8.01 -45.69 -64.54
C THR A 388 7.72 -45.80 -66.05
N GLU A 389 8.55 -46.46 -66.86
CA GLU A 389 8.19 -46.79 -68.26
C GLU A 389 7.67 -48.24 -68.35
N ALA A 390 6.42 -48.44 -67.93
CA ALA A 390 5.64 -49.64 -68.18
C ALA A 390 4.53 -49.32 -69.20
N GLU A 391 4.69 -49.77 -70.45
CA GLU A 391 3.61 -49.72 -71.43
C GLU A 391 2.73 -50.96 -71.25
N ILE A 392 1.47 -50.74 -70.85
CA ILE A 392 0.44 -51.78 -70.80
C ILE A 392 -0.33 -51.74 -72.11
N GLY A 393 -0.02 -52.69 -73.00
CA GLY A 393 -0.78 -52.98 -74.21
C GLY A 393 -1.70 -54.20 -74.03
N PRO A 394 -2.60 -54.49 -75.00
CA PRO A 394 -3.59 -55.56 -74.90
C PRO A 394 -3.04 -56.99 -74.79
N ASP A 395 -1.73 -57.21 -74.97
CA ASP A 395 -1.05 -58.51 -74.81
C ASP A 395 -0.23 -58.64 -73.50
N GLY A 396 -0.43 -57.74 -72.53
CA GLY A 396 0.22 -57.78 -71.21
C GLY A 396 1.37 -56.78 -71.02
N PRO A 397 1.88 -56.61 -69.79
CA PRO A 397 2.85 -55.57 -69.46
C PRO A 397 4.24 -55.90 -70.03
N THR A 398 4.79 -55.00 -70.86
CA THR A 398 6.16 -55.12 -71.36
C THR A 398 7.06 -54.05 -70.74
N PHE A 399 8.17 -54.47 -70.15
CA PHE A 399 9.14 -53.58 -69.49
C PHE A 399 10.36 -53.38 -70.41
N LYS A 400 10.64 -52.13 -70.80
CA LYS A 400 11.84 -51.79 -71.57
C LYS A 400 12.86 -51.09 -70.68
N LEU A 401 13.98 -51.77 -70.41
CA LEU A 401 15.10 -51.20 -69.66
C LEU A 401 15.98 -50.35 -70.57
N ASN A 402 16.15 -49.07 -70.25
CA ASN A 402 17.06 -48.18 -70.97
C ASN A 402 18.53 -48.45 -70.58
N ARG A 403 19.39 -48.75 -71.57
CA ARG A 403 20.79 -49.18 -71.41
C ARG A 403 21.67 -48.18 -70.65
N ARG A 404 21.32 -46.89 -70.62
CA ARG A 404 22.04 -45.86 -69.83
C ARG A 404 21.75 -45.95 -68.33
N ALA A 405 20.55 -46.36 -67.93
CA ALA A 405 20.18 -46.51 -66.52
C ALA A 405 20.79 -47.79 -65.91
N ALA A 406 20.80 -48.90 -66.65
CA ALA A 406 21.43 -50.15 -66.22
C ALA A 406 22.93 -49.99 -65.94
N LYS A 407 23.63 -49.16 -66.73
CA LYS A 407 25.07 -48.89 -66.53
C LYS A 407 25.35 -48.01 -65.31
N LYS A 408 24.41 -47.15 -64.91
CA LYS A 408 24.55 -46.25 -63.75
C LYS A 408 24.20 -46.95 -62.44
N ALA A 409 23.23 -47.86 -62.46
CA ALA A 409 22.92 -48.74 -61.32
C ALA A 409 24.03 -49.77 -61.03
N ALA A 410 24.75 -50.23 -62.06
CA ALA A 410 25.92 -51.09 -61.87
C ALA A 410 27.13 -50.35 -61.29
N ALA A 411 27.26 -49.04 -61.53
CA ALA A 411 28.36 -48.22 -61.01
C ALA A 411 28.12 -47.69 -59.58
N SER A 412 26.87 -47.71 -59.11
CA SER A 412 26.50 -47.36 -57.72
C SER A 412 26.47 -48.57 -56.77
N GLY A 413 26.98 -49.72 -57.22
CA GLY A 413 27.03 -50.98 -56.47
C GLY A 413 28.43 -51.43 -56.07
N GLU A 414 29.45 -50.58 -56.23
CA GLU A 414 30.77 -50.74 -55.62
C GLU A 414 30.93 -49.87 -54.38
#